data_AF-A0A521QBQ8-F1
#
_entry.id   AF-A0A521QBQ8-F1
#
_cell.length_a   1.000
_cell.length_b   1.000
_cell.length_c   1.000
_cell.angle_alpha   90.00
_cell.angle_beta   90.00
_cell.angle_gamma   90.00
#
_symmetry.space_group_name_H-M   'P 1'
#
loop_
_entity.id
_entity.type
_entity.pdbx_description
1 polymer ?
#
loop_
_entity_poly.entity_id
_entity_poly.type
_entity_poly.pdbx_seq_one_letter_code
_entity_poly.pdbx_strand_id
1 'polypeptide(L)'
;MKLKEFFKVGHPRTLFSAFLYFDVSFMVWVMVGALGVYIAEDFSLSPTQKGLLVAVPIIAGSLFRLPLGLASDYFGSKKTGAVGLILTLIPLFGGWLG
;
A
#
# COMPACT_ATOMS: atom_id res chain seq x y z
N MET A 1 -27.94 7.84 -20.84
CA MET A 1 -27.94 8.13 -19.38
C MET A 1 -27.26 9.47 -19.16
N LYS A 2 -27.91 10.41 -18.47
CA LYS A 2 -27.49 11.82 -18.42
C LYS A 2 -26.25 11.99 -17.52
N LEU A 3 -25.16 12.57 -18.06
CA LEU A 3 -23.93 12.91 -17.32
C LEU A 3 -24.20 13.66 -16.00
N LYS A 4 -25.23 14.52 -15.98
CA LYS A 4 -25.70 15.25 -14.79
C LYS A 4 -26.20 14.35 -13.65
N GLU A 5 -26.76 13.18 -13.95
CA GLU A 5 -27.18 12.20 -12.93
C GLU A 5 -25.96 11.49 -12.33
N PHE A 6 -24.94 11.18 -13.14
CA PHE A 6 -23.70 10.53 -12.71
C PHE A 6 -22.92 11.37 -11.68
N PHE A 7 -22.82 12.69 -11.92
CA PHE A 7 -22.20 13.62 -10.98
C PHE A 7 -23.03 13.90 -9.72
N LYS A 8 -24.33 13.56 -9.71
CA LYS A 8 -25.24 13.76 -8.57
C LYS A 8 -25.26 12.55 -7.62
N VAL A 9 -24.90 11.36 -8.14
CA VAL A 9 -24.83 10.10 -7.37
C VAL A 9 -23.46 9.91 -6.71
N GLY A 10 -22.37 10.38 -7.35
CA GLY A 10 -21.01 10.27 -6.81
C GLY A 10 -20.70 11.36 -5.79
N HIS A 11 -20.27 10.98 -4.58
CA HIS A 11 -19.75 11.91 -3.59
C HIS A 11 -18.30 12.30 -3.93
N PRO A 12 -18.03 13.53 -4.42
CA PRO A 12 -16.70 13.91 -4.92
C PRO A 12 -15.63 13.88 -3.82
N ARG A 13 -16.02 14.16 -2.57
CA ARG A 13 -15.12 14.11 -1.41
C ARG A 13 -14.61 12.70 -1.10
N THR A 14 -15.48 11.69 -1.20
CA THR A 14 -15.06 10.28 -0.99
C THR A 14 -14.27 9.77 -2.17
N LEU A 15 -14.59 10.20 -3.40
CA LEU A 15 -13.80 9.87 -4.58
C LEU A 15 -12.37 10.43 -4.45
N PHE A 16 -12.25 11.69 -4.07
CA PHE A 16 -10.96 12.33 -3.83
C PHE A 16 -10.19 11.68 -2.68
N SER A 17 -10.87 11.33 -1.59
CA SER A 17 -10.26 10.57 -0.48
C SER A 17 -9.76 9.19 -0.91
N ALA A 18 -10.51 8.48 -1.76
CA ALA A 18 -10.10 7.18 -2.28
C ALA A 18 -8.92 7.30 -3.25
N PHE A 19 -8.93 8.35 -4.09
CA PHE A 19 -7.82 8.68 -4.99
C PHE A 19 -6.55 8.97 -4.20
N LEU A 20 -6.60 9.87 -3.21
CA LEU A 20 -5.46 10.16 -2.35
C LEU A 20 -4.96 8.93 -1.59
N TYR A 21 -5.87 8.12 -1.05
CA TYR A 21 -5.49 6.87 -0.37
C TYR A 21 -4.73 5.93 -1.31
N PHE A 22 -5.23 5.74 -2.53
CA PHE A 22 -4.59 4.91 -3.54
C PHE A 22 -3.22 5.46 -3.95
N ASP A 23 -3.14 6.75 -4.24
CA ASP A 23 -1.93 7.44 -4.67
C ASP A 23 -0.82 7.37 -3.60
N VAL A 24 -1.15 7.70 -2.34
CA VAL A 24 -0.20 7.63 -1.22
C VAL A 24 0.25 6.19 -0.98
N SER A 25 -0.66 5.21 -1.04
CA SER A 25 -0.31 3.79 -0.89
C SER A 25 0.66 3.35 -1.98
N PHE A 26 0.50 3.84 -3.20
CA PHE A 26 1.39 3.56 -4.32
C PHE A 26 2.76 4.23 -4.15
N MET A 27 2.79 5.50 -3.72
CA MET A 27 4.04 6.22 -3.43
C MET A 27 4.87 5.51 -2.36
N VAL A 28 4.25 5.11 -1.25
CA VAL A 28 4.95 4.39 -0.16
C VAL A 28 5.55 3.08 -0.69
N TRP A 29 4.81 2.35 -1.52
CA TRP A 29 5.30 1.09 -2.09
C TRP A 29 6.52 1.28 -3.01
N VAL A 30 6.48 2.28 -3.89
CA VAL A 30 7.60 2.60 -4.79
C VAL A 30 8.81 3.12 -4.03
N MET A 31 8.58 3.88 -2.96
CA MET A 31 9.64 4.44 -2.12
C MET A 31 10.52 3.35 -1.49
N VAL A 32 9.95 2.21 -1.09
CA VAL A 32 10.73 1.07 -0.58
C VAL A 32 11.67 0.52 -1.66
N GLY A 33 11.22 0.46 -2.92
CA GLY A 33 12.06 0.07 -4.05
C GLY A 33 13.21 1.04 -4.30
N ALA A 34 12.95 2.34 -4.21
CA ALA A 34 13.97 3.38 -4.37
C ALA A 34 15.00 3.36 -3.22
N LEU A 35 14.54 3.31 -1.96
CA LEU A 35 15.42 3.27 -0.78
C LEU A 35 16.23 1.96 -0.69
N GLY A 36 15.65 0.84 -1.13
CA GLY A 36 16.34 -0.45 -1.16
C GLY A 36 17.58 -0.46 -2.05
N VAL A 37 17.64 0.41 -3.06
CA VAL A 37 18.82 0.58 -3.91
C VAL A 37 19.98 1.24 -3.16
N TYR A 38 19.69 2.28 -2.38
CA TYR A 38 20.68 3.00 -1.57
C TYR A 38 21.21 2.14 -0.41
N ILE A 39 20.32 1.44 0.30
CA ILE A 39 20.72 0.52 1.38
C ILE A 39 21.64 -0.59 0.84
N ALA A 40 21.37 -1.10 -0.36
CA ALA A 40 22.20 -2.11 -0.98
C ALA A 40 23.60 -1.59 -1.37
N GLU A 41 23.71 -0.31 -1.73
CA GLU A 41 24.99 0.35 -2.01
C GLU A 41 25.78 0.61 -0.73
N ASP A 42 25.12 1.10 0.33
CA ASP A 42 25.76 1.38 1.62
C ASP A 42 26.29 0.11 2.31
N PHE A 43 25.59 -1.02 2.17
CA PHE A 43 25.97 -2.30 2.79
C PHE A 43 26.78 -3.24 1.88
N SER A 44 27.19 -2.80 0.68
CA SER A 44 27.96 -3.62 -0.28
C SER A 44 27.30 -4.97 -0.61
N LEU A 45 25.96 -5.02 -0.66
CA LEU A 45 25.19 -6.25 -0.82
C LEU A 45 25.31 -6.80 -2.25
N SER A 46 25.30 -8.13 -2.41
CA SER A 46 25.39 -8.74 -3.73
C SER A 46 24.16 -8.38 -4.59
N PRO A 47 24.28 -8.36 -5.94
CA PRO A 47 23.16 -8.04 -6.83
C PRO A 47 21.90 -8.89 -6.57
N THR A 48 22.10 -10.14 -6.15
CA THR A 48 21.02 -11.06 -5.77
C THR A 48 20.29 -10.61 -4.49
N GLN A 49 21.02 -10.14 -3.48
CA GLN A 49 20.43 -9.65 -2.22
C GLN A 49 19.69 -8.33 -2.42
N LYS A 50 20.22 -7.43 -3.27
CA LYS A 50 19.53 -6.20 -3.70
C LYS A 50 18.20 -6.50 -4.40
N GLY A 51 18.21 -7.49 -5.31
CA GLY A 51 17.01 -7.98 -5.98
C GLY A 51 15.99 -8.54 -5.01
N LEU A 52 16.43 -9.32 -4.01
CA LEU A 52 15.54 -9.89 -2.99
C LEU A 52 14.89 -8.81 -2.13
N LEU A 53 15.65 -7.78 -1.74
CA LEU A 53 15.18 -6.69 -0.87
C LEU A 53 14.04 -5.89 -1.52
N VAL A 54 14.07 -5.71 -2.84
CA VAL A 54 12.98 -5.09 -3.61
C VAL A 54 11.87 -6.09 -3.94
N ALA A 55 12.19 -7.37 -4.18
CA ALA A 55 11.21 -8.39 -4.54
C ALA A 55 10.29 -8.80 -3.38
N VAL A 56 10.80 -8.88 -2.15
CA VAL A 56 10.03 -9.27 -0.95
C VAL A 56 8.77 -8.43 -0.76
N PRO A 57 8.83 -7.08 -0.73
CA PRO A 57 7.62 -6.26 -0.58
C PRO A 57 6.68 -6.35 -1.79
N ILE A 58 7.20 -6.58 -3.00
CA ILE A 58 6.36 -6.78 -4.20
C ILE A 58 5.56 -8.09 -4.10
N ILE A 59 6.23 -9.19 -3.75
CA ILE A 59 5.61 -10.51 -3.59
C ILE A 59 4.62 -10.48 -2.42
N ALA A 60 5.02 -9.89 -1.29
CA ALA A 60 4.13 -9.71 -0.14
C ALA A 60 2.90 -8.87 -0.51
N GLY A 61 3.08 -7.73 -1.17
CA GLY A 61 1.97 -6.88 -1.62
C GLY A 61 1.04 -7.56 -2.62
N SER A 62 1.58 -8.35 -3.55
CA SER A 62 0.82 -9.18 -4.49
C SER A 62 -0.02 -10.24 -3.76
N LEU A 63 0.58 -10.97 -2.83
CA LEU A 63 -0.10 -12.01 -2.07
C LEU A 63 -1.18 -11.42 -1.16
N PHE A 64 -0.90 -10.30 -0.50
CA PHE A 64 -1.84 -9.61 0.38
C PHE A 64 -3.00 -8.92 -0.37
N ARG A 65 -2.83 -8.58 -1.66
CA ARG A 65 -3.92 -7.99 -2.48
C ARG A 65 -5.13 -8.91 -2.62
N LEU A 66 -4.94 -10.23 -2.68
CA LEU A 66 -6.03 -11.20 -2.79
C LEU A 66 -6.93 -11.25 -1.54
N PRO A 67 -6.41 -11.50 -0.32
CA PRO A 67 -7.22 -11.49 0.89
C PRO A 67 -7.73 -10.09 1.24
N LEU A 68 -6.97 -9.01 0.97
CA LEU A 68 -7.45 -7.64 1.21
C LEU A 68 -8.59 -7.25 0.25
N GLY A 69 -8.53 -7.69 -1.02
CA GLY A 69 -9.62 -7.50 -1.99
C GLY A 69 -10.88 -8.23 -1.56
N LEU A 70 -10.76 -9.51 -1.21
CA LEU A 70 -11.88 -10.31 -0.71
C LEU A 70 -12.43 -9.76 0.63
N ALA A 71 -11.56 -9.34 1.53
CA ALA A 71 -11.97 -8.73 2.80
C ALA A 71 -12.64 -7.36 2.60
N SER A 72 -12.21 -6.57 1.60
CA SER A 72 -12.88 -5.30 1.25
C SER A 72 -14.27 -5.53 0.69
N ASP A 73 -14.46 -6.55 -0.16
CA ASP A 73 -15.77 -6.93 -0.70
C ASP A 73 -16.71 -7.49 0.37
N TYR A 74 -16.18 -8.17 1.39
CA TYR A 74 -16.99 -8.80 2.43
C TYR A 74 -17.28 -7.92 3.66
N PHE A 75 -16.31 -7.12 4.12
CA PHE A 75 -16.42 -6.33 5.36
C PHE A 75 -16.66 -4.82 5.14
N GLY A 76 -16.56 -4.36 3.90
CA GLY A 76 -16.70 -2.95 3.53
C GLY A 76 -15.42 -2.14 3.76
N SER A 77 -15.08 -1.30 2.76
CA SER A 77 -13.83 -0.53 2.63
C SER A 77 -13.37 0.24 3.88
N LYS A 78 -14.29 0.68 4.75
CA LYS A 78 -13.95 1.34 6.04
C LYS A 78 -13.26 0.41 7.04
N LYS A 79 -13.73 -0.83 7.21
CA LYS A 79 -13.19 -1.75 8.20
C LYS A 79 -11.85 -2.32 7.74
N THR A 80 -11.74 -2.64 6.46
CA THR A 80 -10.49 -3.15 5.85
C THR A 80 -9.37 -2.09 5.88
N GLY A 81 -9.70 -0.82 5.63
CA GLY A 81 -8.75 0.29 5.78
C GLY A 81 -8.27 0.48 7.23
N ALA A 82 -9.17 0.39 8.22
CA ALA A 82 -8.80 0.47 9.64
C ALA A 82 -7.90 -0.70 10.08
N VAL A 83 -8.19 -1.92 9.62
CA VAL A 83 -7.35 -3.10 9.90
C VAL A 83 -5.98 -2.97 9.23
N GLY A 84 -5.91 -2.45 7.99
CA GLY A 84 -4.64 -2.18 7.32
C GLY A 84 -3.78 -1.14 8.05
N LEU A 85 -4.40 -0.10 8.62
CA LEU A 85 -3.75 0.90 9.47
C LEU A 85 -3.20 0.30 10.78
N ILE A 86 -3.95 -0.61 11.42
CA ILE A 86 -3.48 -1.32 12.63
C ILE A 86 -2.36 -2.29 12.29
N LEU A 87 -2.45 -2.99 11.15
CA LEU A 87 -1.41 -3.94 10.73
C LEU A 87 -0.09 -3.24 10.38
N THR A 88 -0.15 -2.03 9.82
CA THR A 88 1.04 -1.21 9.50
C THR A 88 1.66 -0.54 10.72
N LEU A 89 0.91 -0.35 11.82
CA LEU A 89 1.44 0.12 13.10
C LEU A 89 2.41 -0.89 13.76
N ILE A 90 2.21 -2.19 13.54
CA ILE A 90 3.03 -3.26 14.15
C ILE A 90 4.51 -3.19 13.71
N PRO A 91 4.85 -3.17 12.40
CA PRO A 91 6.23 -3.03 11.96
C PRO A 91 6.82 -1.65 12.28
N LEU A 92 5.99 -0.61 12.35
CA LEU A 92 6.44 0.74 12.72
C LEU A 92 6.89 0.80 14.20
N PHE A 93 6.13 0.19 15.10
CA PHE A 93 6.52 0.03 16.51
C PHE A 93 7.76 -0.86 16.67
N GLY A 94 7.84 -1.94 15.89
CA GLY A 94 9.02 -2.82 15.88
C GLY A 94 10.29 -2.10 15.43
N GLY A 95 10.20 -1.23 14.42
CA GLY A 95 11.33 -0.42 13.93
C GLY A 95 11.68 0.78 14.82
N TRP A 96 10.82 1.17 15.77
CA TRP A 96 11.13 2.23 16.74
C TRP A 96 11.79 1.67 18.02
N LEU A 97 11.50 0.41 18.37
CA LEU A 97 12.09 -0.28 19.52
C LEU A 97 13.45 -0.95 19.22
N GLY A 98 13.97 -0.83 17.99
CA GLY A 98 15.23 -1.44 17.53
C GLY A 98 16.21 -0.42 16.98
#